data_AF-M0N180-F1
#
_entry.id   AF-M0N180-F1
#
_cell.length_a   1.000
_cell.length_b   1.000
_cell.length_c   1.000
_cell.angle_alpha   90.00
_cell.angle_beta   90.00
_cell.angle_gamma   90.00
#
_symmetry.space_group_name_H-M   'P 1'
#
loop_
_entity.id
_entity.type
_entity.pdbx_description
1 polymer ?
#
loop_
_entity_poly.entity_id
_entity_poly.type
_entity_poly.pdbx_seq_one_letter_code
_entity_poly.pdbx_strand_id
1 'polypeptide(L)'
;MAVVGAVAVGMGVLAGGVAGQASGPSQAPDLQLVDNFRQNEIGNEPAVLVDFTFDEAVERMSSGGNFELVPIDGSEVVDGQNIASNNEANTVTVAFPTSVSQEDIARGIVQPSTVKVAGEGGETSNPLQTADVSNDGNSADPDLVNVTVNETTNSLVYAFDEPVSVNSDGGFQVYAENTSQYDGSVATDSLATPRLVNVTVDGIDVSAAVGASVTQGTVSNQTDSERTNSPDEVEVSNESAPEFSRCGNGGTTDMGDGGSADGPTQAPDLVGIDNFTYRQNPEDTNCQTLVEFDFDEPVNVQGGAGNFQMVPNDSRNFQNQVFDGNNEIIGPTNDTTSLTVPFDGRIDPATVVRGFVDPNTVRVAGEGDETANPKQAVAFNNDGNSANPDLVSVARAGENELRFTFDEEISEIGSTGSFKFYYSNATVRNSMDATITDNASVVSVEYAPKFNAGSGAVGASVANGAVIGTDTDREDGDVNQFDEETLENGTGPGPVGDFENPPTDTDGDGQYEDVNGDGQLTQADAQALYDSLGSSTVQNNVDAFDFNGDGSVTQADAQALYNEWSTAN
;
A
#
# COMPACT_ATOMS: atom_id res chain seq x y z
N MET A 1 -45.76 7.19 36.26
CA MET A 1 -46.21 8.31 35.40
C MET A 1 -44.95 9.01 34.93
N ALA A 2 -44.20 8.54 33.93
CA ALA A 2 -44.51 8.33 32.51
C ALA A 2 -44.90 9.61 31.78
N VAL A 3 -43.93 10.27 31.14
CA VAL A 3 -44.01 10.80 29.76
C VAL A 3 -42.59 10.83 29.17
N VAL A 4 -42.32 9.99 28.16
CA VAL A 4 -41.35 10.26 27.08
C VAL A 4 -42.09 9.90 25.80
N GLY A 5 -42.23 10.88 24.90
CA GLY A 5 -42.90 10.71 23.61
C GLY A 5 -41.92 10.20 22.55
N ALA A 6 -42.24 9.06 21.95
CA ALA A 6 -41.64 8.61 20.71
C ALA A 6 -42.50 9.10 19.54
N VAL A 7 -41.88 9.79 18.59
CA VAL A 7 -42.47 10.12 17.28
C VAL A 7 -42.27 8.91 16.38
N ALA A 8 -43.37 8.31 15.97
CA ALA A 8 -43.39 7.27 14.95
C ALA A 8 -43.24 7.92 13.56
N VAL A 9 -42.15 7.60 12.86
CA VAL A 9 -42.08 7.75 11.40
C VAL A 9 -42.45 6.40 10.80
N GLY A 10 -43.53 6.39 10.02
CA GLY A 10 -44.10 5.18 9.45
C GLY A 10 -43.15 4.57 8.42
N MET A 11 -42.71 3.34 8.68
CA MET A 11 -42.24 2.43 7.65
C MET A 11 -43.41 2.09 6.73
N GLY A 12 -43.43 2.71 5.56
CA GLY A 12 -44.25 2.30 4.43
C GLY A 12 -43.63 1.05 3.81
N VAL A 13 -44.20 -0.10 4.12
CA VAL A 13 -43.95 -1.36 3.41
C VAL A 13 -44.48 -1.20 1.98
N LEU A 14 -43.58 -1.11 1.00
CA LEU A 14 -43.86 -1.51 -0.38
C LEU A 14 -43.25 -2.90 -0.60
N ALA A 15 -44.13 -3.83 -0.95
CA ALA A 15 -43.84 -5.22 -1.17
C ALA A 15 -43.22 -5.41 -2.56
N GLY A 16 -42.14 -6.19 -2.62
CA GLY A 16 -41.50 -6.61 -3.86
C GLY A 16 -40.08 -7.11 -3.66
N GLY A 17 -39.86 -8.06 -2.74
CA GLY A 17 -38.60 -8.81 -2.75
C GLY A 17 -38.57 -9.72 -3.98
N VAL A 18 -37.62 -9.47 -4.87
CA VAL A 18 -37.24 -10.35 -5.99
C VAL A 18 -35.70 -10.51 -5.93
N ALA A 19 -35.23 -11.65 -6.43
CA ALA A 19 -33.97 -12.31 -6.08
C ALA A 19 -32.70 -11.67 -6.67
N GLY A 20 -31.61 -11.71 -5.89
CA GLY A 20 -30.24 -11.39 -6.31
C GLY A 20 -29.95 -9.89 -6.31
N GLN A 21 -29.18 -9.39 -5.33
CA GLN A 21 -28.55 -8.07 -5.51
C GLN A 21 -27.46 -8.27 -6.57
N ALA A 22 -27.58 -7.56 -7.68
CA ALA A 22 -26.51 -7.29 -8.65
C ALA A 22 -25.26 -6.83 -7.90
N SER A 23 -24.07 -7.25 -8.34
CA SER A 23 -22.81 -6.86 -7.70
C SER A 23 -22.21 -5.59 -8.28
N GLY A 24 -22.87 -4.97 -9.26
CA GLY A 24 -22.48 -3.71 -9.86
C GLY A 24 -23.28 -2.49 -9.39
N PRO A 25 -22.96 -1.31 -9.93
CA PRO A 25 -23.49 -0.02 -9.50
C PRO A 25 -24.95 0.21 -9.93
N SER A 26 -25.51 -0.61 -10.83
CA SER A 26 -26.83 -0.39 -11.42
C SER A 26 -27.81 -1.54 -11.20
N GLN A 27 -29.10 -1.28 -11.46
CA GLN A 27 -30.16 -2.30 -11.53
C GLN A 27 -30.25 -2.98 -12.91
N ALA A 28 -29.34 -2.64 -13.83
CA ALA A 28 -29.15 -3.36 -15.09
C ALA A 28 -28.00 -4.37 -14.94
N PRO A 29 -27.88 -5.35 -15.85
CA PRO A 29 -26.69 -6.20 -15.88
C PRO A 29 -25.45 -5.35 -16.11
N ASP A 30 -24.49 -5.43 -15.20
CA ASP A 30 -23.24 -4.67 -15.24
C ASP A 30 -22.12 -5.51 -15.85
N LEU A 31 -21.45 -4.96 -16.87
CA LEU A 31 -20.34 -5.63 -17.54
C LEU A 31 -19.16 -5.75 -16.59
N GLN A 32 -18.73 -6.98 -16.31
CA GLN A 32 -17.65 -7.27 -15.36
C GLN A 32 -16.33 -7.62 -16.04
N LEU A 33 -16.40 -8.28 -17.21
CA LEU A 33 -15.22 -8.83 -17.86
C LEU A 33 -15.43 -8.97 -19.37
N VAL A 34 -14.39 -8.62 -20.14
CA VAL A 34 -14.31 -8.90 -21.57
C VAL A 34 -13.03 -9.69 -21.86
N ASP A 35 -13.19 -10.96 -22.24
CA ASP A 35 -12.05 -11.88 -22.32
C ASP A 35 -12.25 -13.01 -23.36
N ASN A 36 -11.41 -14.05 -23.23
CA ASN A 36 -11.53 -15.32 -23.95
C ASN A 36 -11.53 -15.20 -25.49
N PHE A 37 -10.64 -14.35 -26.00
CA PHE A 37 -10.42 -14.12 -27.42
C PHE A 37 -9.99 -15.41 -28.12
N ARG A 38 -10.84 -15.94 -29.00
CA ARG A 38 -10.60 -17.24 -29.68
C ARG A 38 -10.99 -17.21 -31.15
N GLN A 39 -10.13 -17.71 -32.02
CA GLN A 39 -10.45 -17.85 -33.44
C GLN A 39 -11.51 -18.94 -33.66
N ASN A 40 -12.52 -18.65 -34.46
CA ASN A 40 -13.55 -19.59 -34.86
C ASN A 40 -14.17 -19.21 -36.21
N GLU A 41 -15.18 -19.96 -36.67
CA GLU A 41 -15.97 -19.64 -37.86
C GLU A 41 -17.45 -19.42 -37.50
N ILE A 42 -18.05 -18.34 -37.99
CA ILE A 42 -19.51 -18.13 -37.94
C ILE A 42 -20.06 -18.15 -39.36
N GLY A 43 -20.95 -19.10 -39.65
CA GLY A 43 -21.57 -19.20 -40.98
C GLY A 43 -20.57 -19.46 -42.12
N ASN A 44 -19.41 -20.04 -41.83
CA ASN A 44 -18.24 -20.25 -42.70
C ASN A 44 -17.36 -19.02 -42.97
N GLU A 45 -17.55 -17.91 -42.27
CA GLU A 45 -16.62 -16.78 -42.27
C GLU A 45 -15.74 -16.86 -41.01
N PRO A 46 -14.42 -16.71 -41.12
CA PRO A 46 -13.53 -16.70 -39.96
C PRO A 46 -13.79 -15.45 -39.11
N ALA A 47 -13.76 -15.59 -37.80
CA ALA A 47 -14.02 -14.54 -36.82
C ALA A 47 -13.22 -14.79 -35.52
N VAL A 48 -13.08 -13.76 -34.71
CA VAL A 48 -12.61 -13.87 -33.32
C VAL A 48 -13.83 -13.80 -32.42
N LEU A 49 -14.03 -14.81 -31.58
CA LEU A 49 -15.07 -14.81 -30.57
C LEU A 49 -14.51 -14.21 -29.28
N VAL A 50 -15.27 -13.31 -28.67
CA VAL A 50 -14.95 -12.62 -27.43
C VAL A 50 -16.14 -12.78 -26.49
N ASP A 51 -15.88 -13.09 -25.23
CA ASP A 51 -16.92 -13.23 -24.21
C ASP A 51 -17.07 -11.93 -23.43
N PHE A 52 -18.31 -11.46 -23.31
CA PHE A 52 -18.72 -10.34 -22.46
C PHE A 52 -19.50 -10.93 -21.29
N THR A 53 -18.96 -10.82 -20.08
CA THR A 53 -19.53 -11.40 -18.87
C THR A 53 -20.11 -10.32 -17.98
N PHE A 54 -21.34 -10.53 -17.55
CA PHE A 54 -22.12 -9.64 -16.71
C PHE A 54 -22.25 -10.22 -15.30
N ASP A 55 -22.53 -9.37 -14.33
CA ASP A 55 -22.78 -9.79 -12.95
C ASP A 55 -24.09 -10.58 -12.79
N GLU A 56 -25.06 -10.34 -13.67
CA GLU A 56 -26.34 -11.05 -13.69
C GLU A 56 -26.81 -11.49 -15.09
N ALA A 57 -27.99 -12.10 -15.13
CA ALA A 57 -28.45 -12.82 -16.31
C ALA A 57 -29.09 -11.91 -17.35
N VAL A 58 -28.60 -11.94 -18.60
CA VAL A 58 -29.07 -11.04 -19.67
C VAL A 58 -30.13 -11.68 -20.57
N GLU A 59 -31.08 -10.87 -21.08
CA GLU A 59 -32.04 -11.34 -22.09
C GLU A 59 -31.33 -11.72 -23.41
N ARG A 60 -31.87 -12.72 -24.11
CA ARG A 60 -31.35 -13.16 -25.42
C ARG A 60 -31.40 -12.05 -26.46
N MET A 61 -30.23 -11.68 -26.96
CA MET A 61 -30.05 -10.74 -28.08
C MET A 61 -29.89 -11.46 -29.43
N SER A 62 -30.10 -10.70 -30.50
CA SER A 62 -29.97 -11.18 -31.89
C SER A 62 -28.96 -10.41 -32.74
N SER A 63 -28.29 -9.38 -32.19
CA SER A 63 -27.31 -8.54 -32.91
C SER A 63 -26.07 -8.33 -32.05
N GLY A 64 -24.89 -8.44 -32.68
CA GLY A 64 -23.61 -8.15 -32.04
C GLY A 64 -23.11 -6.71 -32.23
N GLY A 65 -23.75 -5.92 -33.10
CA GLY A 65 -23.26 -4.59 -33.50
C GLY A 65 -23.35 -3.48 -32.46
N ASN A 66 -23.76 -3.82 -31.23
CA ASN A 66 -23.76 -2.91 -30.09
C ASN A 66 -22.67 -3.28 -29.06
N PHE A 67 -21.86 -4.28 -29.39
CA PHE A 67 -20.67 -4.66 -28.64
C PHE A 67 -19.47 -4.20 -29.46
N GLU A 68 -18.60 -3.43 -28.85
CA GLU A 68 -17.47 -2.81 -29.51
C GLU A 68 -16.18 -3.11 -28.74
N LEU A 69 -15.05 -3.01 -29.42
CA LEU A 69 -13.72 -3.12 -28.82
C LEU A 69 -12.92 -1.87 -29.16
N VAL A 70 -12.26 -1.29 -28.16
CA VAL A 70 -11.40 -0.11 -28.31
C VAL A 70 -9.96 -0.55 -28.52
N PRO A 71 -9.32 -0.23 -29.65
CA PRO A 71 -7.90 -0.50 -29.87
C PRO A 71 -6.99 0.34 -28.98
N ILE A 72 -5.87 -0.25 -28.54
CA ILE A 72 -4.86 0.45 -27.72
C ILE A 72 -4.19 1.59 -28.51
N ASP A 73 -4.11 1.47 -29.83
CA ASP A 73 -3.41 2.45 -30.68
C ASP A 73 -4.26 3.70 -31.01
N GLY A 74 -5.48 3.81 -30.49
CA GLY A 74 -6.41 4.91 -30.78
C GLY A 74 -7.04 4.83 -32.18
N SER A 75 -6.97 3.67 -32.84
CA SER A 75 -7.72 3.46 -34.09
C SER A 75 -9.23 3.32 -33.84
N GLU A 76 -10.01 3.38 -34.93
CA GLU A 76 -11.47 3.30 -34.83
C GLU A 76 -11.96 2.05 -34.07
N VAL A 77 -12.99 2.23 -33.26
CA VAL A 77 -13.65 1.14 -32.51
C VAL A 77 -14.06 0.01 -33.46
N VAL A 78 -13.88 -1.23 -32.99
CA VAL A 78 -14.17 -2.43 -33.78
C VAL A 78 -15.53 -2.98 -33.39
N ASP A 79 -16.49 -2.90 -34.31
CA ASP A 79 -17.85 -3.39 -34.09
C ASP A 79 -17.96 -4.93 -34.10
N GLY A 80 -18.81 -5.44 -33.21
CA GLY A 80 -19.25 -6.83 -33.22
C GLY A 80 -20.15 -7.13 -34.43
N GLN A 81 -19.93 -8.28 -35.06
CA GLN A 81 -20.67 -8.69 -36.26
C GLN A 81 -21.92 -9.50 -35.93
N ASN A 82 -21.81 -10.50 -35.04
CA ASN A 82 -22.88 -11.43 -34.71
C ASN A 82 -22.77 -11.95 -33.27
N ILE A 83 -23.90 -12.35 -32.68
CA ILE A 83 -23.91 -13.12 -31.43
C ILE A 83 -23.67 -14.59 -31.76
N ALA A 84 -22.54 -15.14 -31.27
CA ALA A 84 -22.18 -16.53 -31.46
C ALA A 84 -22.92 -17.44 -30.48
N SER A 85 -23.06 -17.00 -29.23
CA SER A 85 -23.82 -17.70 -28.20
C SER A 85 -24.23 -16.74 -27.08
N ASN A 86 -25.37 -17.03 -26.44
CA ASN A 86 -25.90 -16.33 -25.26
C ASN A 86 -26.60 -17.34 -24.33
N ASN A 87 -26.07 -18.56 -24.26
CA ASN A 87 -26.72 -19.70 -23.60
C ASN A 87 -26.25 -19.91 -22.15
N GLU A 88 -25.24 -19.16 -21.71
CA GLU A 88 -24.84 -19.07 -20.31
C GLU A 88 -25.49 -17.82 -19.74
N ALA A 89 -26.11 -17.94 -18.56
CA ALA A 89 -27.06 -16.94 -18.06
C ALA A 89 -26.48 -15.51 -18.08
N ASN A 90 -25.19 -15.35 -17.86
CA ASN A 90 -24.51 -14.06 -17.68
C ASN A 90 -23.42 -13.77 -18.72
N THR A 91 -23.24 -14.61 -19.75
CA THR A 91 -22.14 -14.43 -20.72
C THR A 91 -22.65 -14.39 -22.15
N VAL A 92 -22.19 -13.40 -22.89
CA VAL A 92 -22.54 -13.15 -24.28
C VAL A 92 -21.28 -13.27 -25.12
N THR A 93 -21.25 -14.27 -26.00
CA THR A 93 -20.14 -14.44 -26.95
C THR A 93 -20.46 -13.69 -28.23
N VAL A 94 -19.61 -12.71 -28.56
CA VAL A 94 -19.74 -11.85 -29.74
C VAL A 94 -18.61 -12.15 -30.72
N ALA A 95 -18.91 -12.08 -32.01
CA ALA A 95 -17.95 -12.32 -33.08
C ALA A 95 -17.43 -11.02 -33.67
N PHE A 96 -16.12 -10.89 -33.77
CA PHE A 96 -15.39 -9.74 -34.32
C PHE A 96 -14.57 -10.16 -35.56
N PRO A 97 -14.12 -9.19 -36.38
CA PRO A 97 -13.20 -9.44 -37.49
C PRO A 97 -11.92 -10.20 -37.06
N THR A 98 -11.31 -10.96 -37.98
CA THR A 98 -10.12 -11.79 -37.71
C THR A 98 -8.84 -11.03 -37.37
N SER A 99 -8.85 -9.70 -37.46
CA SER A 99 -7.70 -8.84 -37.19
C SER A 99 -7.59 -8.43 -35.72
N VAL A 100 -8.51 -8.85 -34.86
CA VAL A 100 -8.52 -8.50 -33.44
C VAL A 100 -7.67 -9.49 -32.64
N SER A 101 -6.80 -8.96 -31.78
CA SER A 101 -6.06 -9.73 -30.78
C SER A 101 -6.31 -9.11 -29.40
N GLN A 102 -6.23 -9.91 -28.33
CA GLN A 102 -6.45 -9.38 -26.98
C GLN A 102 -5.37 -8.34 -26.59
N GLU A 103 -4.13 -8.51 -27.06
CA GLU A 103 -3.00 -7.63 -26.78
C GLU A 103 -3.09 -6.27 -27.48
N ASP A 104 -3.97 -6.11 -28.47
CA ASP A 104 -4.18 -4.86 -29.21
C ASP A 104 -5.44 -4.10 -28.75
N ILE A 105 -6.21 -4.63 -27.78
CA ILE A 105 -7.49 -4.08 -27.34
C ILE A 105 -7.42 -3.60 -25.90
N ALA A 106 -7.77 -2.34 -25.69
CA ALA A 106 -7.77 -1.67 -24.40
C ALA A 106 -8.97 -2.13 -23.54
N ARG A 107 -10.19 -1.94 -24.06
CA ARG A 107 -11.44 -2.24 -23.36
C ARG A 107 -12.52 -2.71 -24.32
N GLY A 108 -13.48 -3.45 -23.78
CA GLY A 108 -14.74 -3.76 -24.47
C GLY A 108 -15.84 -2.80 -24.04
N ILE A 109 -16.76 -2.50 -24.96
CA ILE A 109 -17.88 -1.61 -24.75
C ILE A 109 -19.19 -2.36 -25.02
N VAL A 110 -20.20 -2.09 -24.20
CA VAL A 110 -21.60 -2.42 -24.48
C VAL A 110 -22.39 -1.12 -24.59
N GLN A 111 -22.92 -0.84 -25.78
CA GLN A 111 -23.69 0.36 -26.04
C GLN A 111 -24.97 0.41 -25.17
N PRO A 112 -25.52 1.59 -24.85
CA PRO A 112 -26.72 1.72 -24.04
C PRO A 112 -27.91 0.95 -24.64
N SER A 113 -28.78 0.43 -23.78
CA SER A 113 -29.99 -0.30 -24.18
C SER A 113 -29.76 -1.57 -25.00
N THR A 114 -28.63 -2.24 -24.77
CA THR A 114 -28.23 -3.46 -25.48
C THR A 114 -28.59 -4.71 -24.69
N VAL A 115 -28.20 -4.76 -23.42
CA VAL A 115 -28.54 -5.82 -22.47
C VAL A 115 -29.54 -5.31 -21.44
N LYS A 116 -30.28 -6.25 -20.86
CA LYS A 116 -31.20 -6.02 -19.74
C LYS A 116 -31.45 -7.32 -19.00
N VAL A 117 -31.98 -7.21 -17.79
CA VAL A 117 -32.27 -8.36 -16.93
C VAL A 117 -33.26 -9.33 -17.59
N ALA A 118 -32.92 -10.61 -17.55
CA ALA A 118 -33.70 -11.67 -18.18
C ALA A 118 -35.11 -11.80 -17.53
N GLY A 119 -36.15 -11.50 -18.31
CA GLY A 119 -37.55 -11.62 -17.87
C GLY A 119 -38.15 -10.34 -17.29
N GLU A 120 -37.41 -9.24 -17.29
CA GLU A 120 -37.85 -7.94 -16.80
C GLU A 120 -38.23 -6.93 -17.91
N GLY A 121 -38.79 -5.79 -17.50
CA GLY A 121 -39.21 -4.70 -18.38
C GLY A 121 -38.03 -3.86 -18.91
N GLY A 122 -38.30 -2.91 -19.81
CA GLY A 122 -37.27 -2.06 -20.42
C GLY A 122 -36.56 -1.09 -19.48
N GLU A 123 -37.04 -0.95 -18.23
CA GLU A 123 -36.44 -0.11 -17.18
C GLU A 123 -35.18 -0.72 -16.54
N THR A 124 -34.72 -1.88 -17.03
CA THR A 124 -33.49 -2.57 -16.59
C THR A 124 -32.44 -2.61 -17.70
N SER A 125 -32.55 -1.68 -18.65
CA SER A 125 -31.64 -1.60 -19.78
C SER A 125 -30.33 -0.96 -19.37
N ASN A 126 -29.20 -1.53 -19.81
CA ASN A 126 -27.89 -1.02 -19.42
C ASN A 126 -27.64 0.42 -19.91
N PRO A 127 -26.95 1.25 -19.11
CA PRO A 127 -26.26 2.44 -19.61
C PRO A 127 -25.09 2.03 -20.53
N LEU A 128 -24.29 2.99 -21.01
CA LEU A 128 -22.99 2.63 -21.60
C LEU A 128 -22.19 1.88 -20.53
N GLN A 129 -21.55 0.78 -20.91
CA GLN A 129 -20.71 0.01 -19.98
C GLN A 129 -19.39 -0.32 -20.65
N THR A 130 -18.31 -0.26 -19.88
CA THR A 130 -16.98 -0.66 -20.31
C THR A 130 -16.40 -1.68 -19.36
N ALA A 131 -15.48 -2.50 -19.86
CA ALA A 131 -14.65 -3.35 -19.03
C ALA A 131 -13.28 -3.54 -19.69
N ASP A 132 -12.25 -3.51 -18.87
CA ASP A 132 -10.87 -3.60 -19.31
C ASP A 132 -10.59 -4.97 -19.94
N VAL A 133 -9.82 -4.94 -21.03
CA VAL A 133 -9.35 -6.14 -21.74
C VAL A 133 -7.84 -6.28 -21.56
N SER A 134 -7.12 -5.19 -21.77
CA SER A 134 -5.69 -5.07 -21.56
C SER A 134 -5.30 -3.59 -21.42
N ASN A 135 -4.03 -3.31 -21.11
CA ASN A 135 -3.54 -1.93 -20.88
C ASN A 135 -4.39 -1.13 -19.87
N ASP A 136 -5.02 -1.84 -18.93
CA ASP A 136 -5.91 -1.31 -17.90
C ASP A 136 -6.97 -0.36 -18.50
N GLY A 137 -7.57 -0.78 -19.62
CA GLY A 137 -8.62 -0.03 -20.30
C GLY A 137 -8.15 1.13 -21.17
N ASN A 138 -6.87 1.52 -21.11
CA ASN A 138 -6.35 2.72 -21.73
C ASN A 138 -5.98 2.53 -23.22
N SER A 139 -6.22 3.57 -23.99
CA SER A 139 -5.90 3.72 -25.40
C SER A 139 -4.81 4.80 -25.61
N ALA A 140 -4.44 5.02 -26.86
CA ALA A 140 -3.56 6.12 -27.23
C ALA A 140 -4.28 7.47 -27.27
N ASP A 141 -5.62 7.52 -27.17
CA ASP A 141 -6.43 8.73 -27.14
C ASP A 141 -6.78 9.14 -25.70
N PRO A 142 -7.40 10.30 -25.44
CA PRO A 142 -7.81 10.65 -24.08
C PRO A 142 -8.82 9.66 -23.53
N ASP A 143 -8.58 9.12 -22.35
CA ASP A 143 -9.45 8.14 -21.67
C ASP A 143 -9.99 8.67 -20.36
N LEU A 144 -11.20 8.25 -20.00
CA LEU A 144 -11.87 8.67 -18.78
C LEU A 144 -11.35 7.81 -17.62
N VAL A 145 -10.70 8.45 -16.65
CA VAL A 145 -10.03 7.74 -15.54
C VAL A 145 -10.92 7.71 -14.30
N ASN A 146 -11.61 8.82 -14.02
CA ASN A 146 -12.48 8.91 -12.85
C ASN A 146 -13.53 10.01 -13.00
N VAL A 147 -14.62 9.89 -12.26
CA VAL A 147 -15.62 10.95 -12.07
C VAL A 147 -15.93 11.13 -10.59
N THR A 148 -15.72 12.34 -10.08
CA THR A 148 -15.99 12.66 -8.67
C THR A 148 -17.15 13.62 -8.49
N VAL A 149 -17.88 13.46 -7.38
CA VAL A 149 -18.98 14.37 -7.02
C VAL A 149 -18.45 15.64 -6.37
N ASN A 150 -18.85 16.80 -6.89
CA ASN A 150 -18.70 18.09 -6.22
C ASN A 150 -20.05 18.58 -5.68
N GLU A 151 -20.34 18.23 -4.44
CA GLU A 151 -21.60 18.60 -3.78
C GLU A 151 -21.76 20.12 -3.61
N THR A 152 -20.64 20.85 -3.47
CA THR A 152 -20.69 22.31 -3.25
C THR A 152 -21.24 23.04 -4.48
N THR A 153 -20.89 22.56 -5.67
CA THR A 153 -21.33 23.14 -6.95
C THR A 153 -22.43 22.34 -7.64
N ASN A 154 -22.86 21.22 -7.07
CA ASN A 154 -23.79 20.25 -7.68
C ASN A 154 -23.35 19.89 -9.11
N SER A 155 -22.09 19.50 -9.24
CA SER A 155 -21.45 19.15 -10.51
C SER A 155 -20.59 17.90 -10.34
N LEU A 156 -20.19 17.32 -11.48
CA LEU A 156 -19.30 16.17 -11.55
C LEU A 156 -17.97 16.60 -12.15
N VAL A 157 -16.86 16.10 -11.61
CA VAL A 157 -15.52 16.38 -12.13
C VAL A 157 -15.02 15.14 -12.87
N TYR A 158 -14.98 15.20 -14.19
CA TYR A 158 -14.44 14.16 -15.06
C TYR A 158 -12.93 14.35 -15.19
N ALA A 159 -12.18 13.29 -14.90
CA ALA A 159 -10.73 13.26 -14.94
C ALA A 159 -10.25 12.39 -16.10
N PHE A 160 -9.35 12.92 -16.93
CA PHE A 160 -8.79 12.24 -18.10
C PHE A 160 -7.30 11.96 -17.94
N ASP A 161 -6.81 10.86 -18.50
CA ASP A 161 -5.40 10.44 -18.43
C ASP A 161 -4.42 11.49 -19.01
N GLU A 162 -4.92 12.36 -19.89
CA GLU A 162 -4.16 13.42 -20.54
C GLU A 162 -4.90 14.77 -20.61
N PRO A 163 -4.20 15.88 -20.91
CA PRO A 163 -4.82 17.20 -21.04
C PRO A 163 -5.85 17.22 -22.18
N VAL A 164 -7.06 17.69 -21.88
CA VAL A 164 -8.19 17.67 -22.82
C VAL A 164 -8.76 19.07 -23.12
N SER A 165 -9.47 19.16 -24.24
CA SER A 165 -10.36 20.26 -24.60
C SER A 165 -11.75 19.69 -24.89
N VAL A 166 -12.79 20.33 -24.37
CA VAL A 166 -14.18 19.89 -24.58
C VAL A 166 -14.66 20.27 -25.98
N ASN A 167 -15.16 19.28 -26.71
CA ASN A 167 -15.78 19.45 -28.01
C ASN A 167 -17.33 19.49 -27.92
N SER A 168 -17.91 18.83 -26.91
CA SER A 168 -19.37 18.69 -26.74
C SER A 168 -19.79 18.59 -25.28
N ASP A 169 -20.68 19.47 -24.82
CA ASP A 169 -21.25 19.42 -23.46
C ASP A 169 -22.11 18.17 -23.23
N GLY A 170 -22.94 17.81 -24.21
CA GLY A 170 -23.88 16.68 -24.11
C GLY A 170 -23.23 15.31 -24.32
N GLY A 171 -21.91 15.27 -24.50
CA GLY A 171 -21.17 14.01 -24.61
C GLY A 171 -20.77 13.40 -23.27
N PHE A 172 -20.84 14.18 -22.18
CA PHE A 172 -20.71 13.72 -20.80
C PHE A 172 -22.06 13.23 -20.30
N GLN A 173 -22.11 12.03 -19.73
CA GLN A 173 -23.35 11.39 -19.31
C GLN A 173 -23.19 10.79 -17.92
N VAL A 174 -24.26 10.80 -17.14
CA VAL A 174 -24.29 10.18 -15.81
C VAL A 174 -25.54 9.34 -15.68
N TYR A 175 -25.46 8.27 -14.90
CA TYR A 175 -26.61 7.44 -14.59
C TYR A 175 -26.74 7.19 -13.09
N ALA A 176 -27.99 7.02 -12.66
CA ALA A 176 -28.36 6.63 -11.30
C ALA A 176 -28.57 5.10 -11.22
N GLU A 177 -28.63 4.56 -10.00
CA GLU A 177 -28.82 3.12 -9.72
C GLU A 177 -30.02 2.52 -10.49
N ASN A 178 -31.08 3.29 -10.68
CA ASN A 178 -32.28 2.89 -11.42
C ASN A 178 -32.15 3.02 -12.96
N THR A 179 -30.91 3.04 -13.47
CA THR A 179 -30.54 3.16 -14.89
C THR A 179 -31.01 4.43 -15.60
N SER A 180 -31.53 5.42 -14.86
CA SER A 180 -31.93 6.71 -15.46
C SER A 180 -30.67 7.48 -15.88
N GLN A 181 -30.56 7.78 -17.16
CA GLN A 181 -29.42 8.48 -17.76
C GLN A 181 -29.72 9.98 -17.95
N TYR A 182 -28.71 10.82 -17.70
CA TYR A 182 -28.78 12.27 -17.77
C TYR A 182 -27.56 12.82 -18.53
N ASP A 183 -27.80 13.79 -19.43
CA ASP A 183 -26.74 14.41 -20.23
C ASP A 183 -26.19 15.67 -19.53
N GLY A 184 -24.89 15.93 -19.73
CA GLY A 184 -24.21 17.16 -19.33
C GLY A 184 -24.85 18.40 -19.96
N SER A 185 -25.08 19.43 -19.14
CA SER A 185 -25.68 20.70 -19.55
C SER A 185 -24.66 21.81 -19.79
N VAL A 186 -23.54 21.78 -19.06
CA VAL A 186 -22.39 22.69 -19.23
C VAL A 186 -21.11 21.96 -18.86
N ALA A 187 -20.13 21.92 -19.76
CA ALA A 187 -18.78 21.43 -19.46
C ALA A 187 -17.79 22.60 -19.55
N THR A 188 -17.05 22.85 -18.47
CA THR A 188 -16.03 23.91 -18.43
C THR A 188 -14.63 23.33 -18.32
N ASP A 189 -13.79 23.65 -19.30
CA ASP A 189 -12.38 23.26 -19.33
C ASP A 189 -11.59 23.98 -18.22
N SER A 190 -11.10 23.16 -17.29
CA SER A 190 -10.06 23.42 -16.28
C SER A 190 -10.38 24.34 -15.08
N LEU A 191 -10.37 23.69 -13.91
CA LEU A 191 -9.92 24.24 -12.63
C LEU A 191 -8.39 24.06 -12.54
N ALA A 192 -7.58 25.05 -12.93
CA ALA A 192 -6.10 25.10 -12.77
C ALA A 192 -5.25 23.91 -13.34
N THR A 193 -5.83 22.76 -13.69
CA THR A 193 -5.21 21.56 -14.26
C THR A 193 -5.96 21.19 -15.55
N PRO A 194 -5.27 20.96 -16.68
CA PRO A 194 -5.93 20.79 -17.98
C PRO A 194 -6.50 19.38 -18.23
N ARG A 195 -6.51 18.52 -17.21
CA ARG A 195 -7.01 17.12 -17.24
C ARG A 195 -8.38 16.93 -16.59
N LEU A 196 -8.90 17.98 -15.97
CA LEU A 196 -10.18 17.96 -15.25
C LEU A 196 -11.21 18.78 -16.00
N VAL A 197 -12.38 18.20 -16.21
CA VAL A 197 -13.55 18.85 -16.78
C VAL A 197 -14.66 18.86 -15.73
N ASN A 198 -15.08 20.06 -15.33
CA ASN A 198 -16.22 20.20 -14.44
C ASN A 198 -17.51 20.27 -15.26
N VAL A 199 -18.45 19.37 -15.00
CA VAL A 199 -19.67 19.19 -15.76
C VAL A 199 -20.88 19.35 -14.86
N THR A 200 -21.78 20.27 -15.19
CA THR A 200 -23.10 20.33 -14.55
C THR A 200 -24.07 19.43 -15.30
N VAL A 201 -24.98 18.78 -14.56
CA VAL A 201 -26.00 17.90 -15.13
C VAL A 201 -27.38 18.36 -14.66
N ASP A 202 -28.31 18.51 -15.60
CA ASP A 202 -29.67 18.95 -15.31
C ASP A 202 -30.58 17.74 -15.01
N GLY A 203 -31.41 17.86 -13.97
CA GLY A 203 -32.47 16.87 -13.69
C GLY A 203 -32.07 15.71 -12.78
N ILE A 204 -30.83 15.69 -12.28
CA ILE A 204 -30.32 14.75 -11.28
C ILE A 204 -29.72 15.51 -10.08
N ASP A 205 -29.85 14.94 -8.88
CA ASP A 205 -29.02 15.28 -7.72
C ASP A 205 -27.71 14.49 -7.85
N VAL A 206 -26.58 15.17 -8.04
CA VAL A 206 -25.31 14.49 -8.39
C VAL A 206 -24.83 13.52 -7.30
N SER A 207 -25.34 13.63 -6.07
CA SER A 207 -25.08 12.64 -5.00
C SER A 207 -25.77 11.28 -5.22
N ALA A 208 -26.74 11.21 -6.13
CA ALA A 208 -27.43 9.99 -6.53
C ALA A 208 -26.83 9.33 -7.79
N ALA A 209 -25.76 9.91 -8.34
CA ALA A 209 -25.00 9.34 -9.44
C ALA A 209 -24.21 8.12 -8.96
N VAL A 210 -24.24 7.03 -9.73
CA VAL A 210 -23.51 5.80 -9.41
C VAL A 210 -22.48 5.46 -10.48
N GLY A 211 -22.66 5.96 -11.71
CA GLY A 211 -21.68 5.83 -12.77
C GLY A 211 -21.83 6.93 -13.81
N ALA A 212 -20.77 7.14 -14.58
CA ALA A 212 -20.64 8.23 -15.53
C ALA A 212 -19.81 7.82 -16.74
N SER A 213 -20.17 8.35 -17.90
CA SER A 213 -19.57 7.97 -19.16
C SER A 213 -19.29 9.19 -20.05
N VAL A 214 -18.39 8.98 -21.01
CA VAL A 214 -18.15 9.91 -22.10
C VAL A 214 -18.40 9.23 -23.44
N THR A 215 -19.14 9.90 -24.32
CA THR A 215 -19.34 9.43 -25.68
C THR A 215 -18.11 9.73 -26.54
N GLN A 216 -17.93 9.00 -27.64
CA GLN A 216 -16.81 9.22 -28.56
C GLN A 216 -16.74 10.68 -29.04
N GLY A 217 -15.54 11.26 -29.02
CA GLY A 217 -15.30 12.61 -29.54
C GLY A 217 -15.77 13.75 -28.64
N THR A 218 -16.27 13.46 -27.44
CA THR A 218 -16.67 14.46 -26.43
C THR A 218 -15.51 15.40 -26.08
N VAL A 219 -14.31 14.86 -25.96
CA VAL A 219 -13.07 15.59 -25.70
C VAL A 219 -12.00 15.27 -26.74
N SER A 220 -11.07 16.20 -26.94
CA SER A 220 -9.86 16.01 -27.74
C SER A 220 -8.61 16.33 -26.92
N ASN A 221 -7.48 15.72 -27.26
CA ASN A 221 -6.21 16.06 -26.64
C ASN A 221 -5.89 17.54 -26.88
N GLN A 222 -5.52 18.27 -25.82
CA GLN A 222 -5.28 19.71 -25.88
C GLN A 222 -4.12 20.11 -26.82
N THR A 223 -3.16 19.21 -27.02
CA THR A 223 -1.98 19.43 -27.87
C THR A 223 -2.12 18.80 -29.26
N ASP A 224 -3.06 17.88 -29.46
CA ASP A 224 -3.33 17.20 -30.72
C ASP A 224 -4.83 16.94 -30.90
N SER A 225 -5.54 17.88 -31.54
CA SER A 225 -7.00 17.84 -31.65
C SER A 225 -7.55 16.70 -32.52
N GLU A 226 -6.70 15.99 -33.26
CA GLU A 226 -7.11 14.82 -34.05
C GLU A 226 -7.26 13.57 -33.17
N ARG A 227 -6.65 13.58 -31.98
CA ARG A 227 -6.78 12.52 -30.97
C ARG A 227 -7.99 12.81 -30.09
N THR A 228 -9.07 12.08 -30.34
CA THR A 228 -10.36 12.25 -29.68
C THR A 228 -10.69 11.04 -28.83
N ASN A 229 -11.30 11.24 -27.67
CA ASN A 229 -11.62 10.11 -26.79
C ASN A 229 -12.50 9.06 -27.49
N SER A 230 -12.25 7.79 -27.18
CA SER A 230 -13.18 6.69 -27.44
C SER A 230 -14.31 6.68 -26.39
N PRO A 231 -15.42 5.95 -26.61
CA PRO A 231 -16.42 5.77 -25.56
C PRO A 231 -15.80 5.18 -24.30
N ASP A 232 -16.19 5.70 -23.15
CA ASP A 232 -15.61 5.26 -21.88
C ASP A 232 -16.58 5.45 -20.72
N GLU A 233 -16.44 4.65 -19.67
CA GLU A 233 -17.33 4.62 -18.52
C GLU A 233 -16.57 4.27 -17.25
N VAL A 234 -16.95 4.91 -16.14
CA VAL A 234 -16.40 4.69 -14.81
C VAL A 234 -17.49 4.85 -13.76
N GLU A 235 -17.34 4.15 -12.64
CA GLU A 235 -18.16 4.40 -11.45
C GLU A 235 -17.92 5.81 -10.90
N VAL A 236 -18.95 6.42 -10.32
CA VAL A 236 -18.83 7.75 -9.70
C VAL A 236 -18.36 7.60 -8.26
N SER A 237 -17.22 8.19 -7.92
CA SER A 237 -16.66 8.15 -6.56
C SER A 237 -16.97 9.42 -5.76
N ASN A 238 -17.20 9.25 -4.45
CA ASN A 238 -17.16 10.38 -3.49
C ASN A 238 -15.73 10.67 -3.00
N GLU A 239 -14.77 9.82 -3.35
CA GLU A 239 -13.35 9.99 -3.08
C GLU A 239 -12.71 10.96 -4.09
N SER A 240 -11.64 11.64 -3.68
CA SER A 240 -10.86 12.53 -4.57
C SER A 240 -10.28 11.74 -5.74
N ALA A 241 -10.09 12.39 -6.91
CA ALA A 241 -9.66 11.66 -8.11
C ALA A 241 -8.29 10.98 -7.92
N PRO A 242 -8.11 9.73 -8.36
CA PRO A 242 -6.79 9.10 -8.38
C PRO A 242 -5.86 9.89 -9.30
N GLU A 243 -4.58 9.98 -8.96
CA GLU A 243 -3.60 10.67 -9.80
C GLU A 243 -3.34 9.89 -11.10
N PHE A 244 -3.33 10.63 -12.21
CA PHE A 244 -3.35 10.17 -13.61
C PHE A 244 -2.21 9.24 -14.02
N SER A 245 -2.52 8.14 -14.72
CA SER A 245 -1.51 7.28 -15.35
C SER A 245 -1.91 6.59 -16.65
N ARG A 246 -1.09 6.76 -17.70
CA ARG A 246 -1.00 5.87 -18.88
C ARG A 246 -0.30 4.52 -18.59
N CYS A 247 0.09 4.28 -17.34
CA CYS A 247 0.76 3.06 -16.89
C CYS A 247 -0.17 2.15 -16.07
N GLY A 248 -1.48 2.38 -16.18
CA GLY A 248 -2.49 1.58 -15.51
C GLY A 248 -2.90 2.08 -14.13
N ASN A 249 -4.10 1.70 -13.70
CA ASN A 249 -4.58 1.98 -12.36
C ASN A 249 -4.10 0.89 -11.40
N GLY A 250 -3.54 1.31 -10.27
CA GLY A 250 -3.05 0.45 -9.20
C GLY A 250 -2.44 1.25 -8.06
N GLY A 251 -2.88 2.50 -7.89
CA GLY A 251 -2.66 3.25 -6.67
C GLY A 251 -3.42 2.56 -5.55
N THR A 252 -2.72 2.13 -4.51
CA THR A 252 -3.38 1.88 -3.22
C THR A 252 -3.88 3.24 -2.76
N THR A 253 -5.20 3.38 -2.57
CA THR A 253 -5.73 4.54 -1.85
C THR A 253 -5.28 4.40 -0.41
N ASP A 254 -4.17 5.04 -0.06
CA ASP A 254 -3.88 5.34 1.33
C ASP A 254 -4.00 6.84 1.55
N MET A 255 -4.77 7.17 2.57
CA MET A 255 -5.02 8.54 2.99
C MET A 255 -3.93 8.87 3.98
N GLY A 256 -2.73 9.17 3.48
CA GLY A 256 -1.54 9.51 4.27
C GLY A 256 -1.90 10.24 5.56
N ASP A 257 -2.00 9.47 6.64
CA ASP A 257 -2.13 9.99 7.99
C ASP A 257 -0.73 10.03 8.57
N GLY A 258 0.11 10.94 8.03
CA GLY A 258 1.51 11.15 8.40
C GLY A 258 1.76 10.68 9.84
N GLY A 259 2.52 9.59 9.95
CA GLY A 259 2.43 8.69 11.09
C GLY A 259 2.50 9.44 12.42
N SER A 260 1.50 9.23 13.28
CA SER A 260 1.50 9.73 14.67
C SER A 260 2.45 8.95 15.60
N ALA A 261 3.44 8.24 15.04
CA ALA A 261 4.42 7.47 15.78
C ALA A 261 5.68 8.31 15.97
N ASP A 262 5.95 8.73 17.21
CA ASP A 262 7.24 9.35 17.55
C ASP A 262 8.36 8.34 17.25
N GLY A 263 9.29 8.67 16.35
CA GLY A 263 10.44 7.85 16.04
C GLY A 263 11.49 7.81 17.17
N PRO A 264 12.48 6.89 17.11
CA PRO A 264 13.49 6.75 18.15
C PRO A 264 14.53 7.89 18.19
N THR A 265 14.52 8.80 17.21
CA THR A 265 15.53 9.86 17.09
C THR A 265 14.96 11.28 17.17
N GLN A 266 15.87 12.25 17.22
CA GLN A 266 15.61 13.70 17.10
C GLN A 266 15.78 14.18 15.66
N ALA A 267 16.02 13.26 14.73
CA ALA A 267 15.97 13.52 13.30
C ALA A 267 14.65 12.93 12.79
N PRO A 268 14.18 13.34 11.60
CA PRO A 268 13.00 12.72 11.05
C PRO A 268 13.19 11.23 10.86
N ASP A 269 12.24 10.46 11.38
CA ASP A 269 12.19 9.01 11.32
C ASP A 269 11.20 8.56 10.25
N LEU A 270 11.62 7.64 9.40
CA LEU A 270 10.76 7.02 8.39
C LEU A 270 9.74 6.14 9.11
N VAL A 271 8.45 6.48 9.00
CA VAL A 271 7.35 5.77 9.68
C VAL A 271 6.48 4.95 8.74
N GLY A 272 6.57 5.21 7.43
CA GLY A 272 5.77 4.51 6.44
C GLY A 272 6.32 4.66 5.02
N ILE A 273 6.00 3.67 4.18
CA ILE A 273 5.96 3.83 2.74
C ILE A 273 4.62 3.35 2.22
N ASP A 274 4.03 4.09 1.28
CA ASP A 274 2.69 3.83 0.80
C ASP A 274 2.45 4.46 -0.59
N ASN A 275 1.18 4.55 -0.99
CA ASN A 275 0.71 5.30 -2.15
C ASN A 275 1.47 5.01 -3.46
N PHE A 276 1.61 3.72 -3.78
CA PHE A 276 2.27 3.26 -5.01
C PHE A 276 1.45 3.65 -6.24
N THR A 277 1.75 4.79 -6.83
CA THR A 277 1.09 5.27 -8.05
C THR A 277 2.01 5.10 -9.24
N TYR A 278 1.47 5.16 -10.46
CA TYR A 278 2.26 5.00 -11.68
C TYR A 278 2.12 6.24 -12.53
N ARG A 279 3.13 6.58 -13.32
CA ARG A 279 2.97 7.55 -14.41
C ARG A 279 3.98 7.31 -15.52
N GLN A 280 3.77 7.93 -16.67
CA GLN A 280 4.82 8.01 -17.68
C GLN A 280 5.96 8.90 -17.16
N ASN A 281 7.21 8.50 -17.39
CA ASN A 281 8.37 9.30 -17.05
C ASN A 281 8.36 10.64 -17.85
N PRO A 282 8.53 11.81 -17.23
CA PRO A 282 8.66 13.07 -17.97
C PRO A 282 9.88 13.14 -18.89
N GLU A 283 10.94 12.38 -18.59
CA GLU A 283 12.22 12.41 -19.31
C GLU A 283 12.37 11.27 -20.34
N ASP A 284 11.49 10.27 -20.34
CA ASP A 284 11.54 9.10 -21.23
C ASP A 284 10.12 8.56 -21.54
N THR A 285 9.99 7.64 -22.50
CA THR A 285 8.71 6.99 -22.84
C THR A 285 8.29 5.86 -21.88
N ASN A 286 9.16 5.48 -20.94
CA ASN A 286 8.96 4.36 -20.03
C ASN A 286 8.11 4.74 -18.80
N CYS A 287 7.46 3.75 -18.19
CA CYS A 287 6.72 3.93 -16.93
C CYS A 287 7.66 4.16 -15.75
N GLN A 288 7.19 4.91 -14.75
CA GLN A 288 7.80 5.00 -13.43
C GLN A 288 6.73 4.80 -12.36
N THR A 289 7.16 4.23 -11.23
CA THR A 289 6.36 4.08 -10.02
C THR A 289 6.68 5.25 -9.10
N LEU A 290 5.68 5.90 -8.55
CA LEU A 290 5.83 6.89 -7.49
C LEU A 290 5.44 6.23 -6.17
N VAL A 291 6.26 6.41 -5.16
CA VAL A 291 6.02 5.86 -3.83
C VAL A 291 6.16 6.99 -2.83
N GLU A 292 5.23 7.08 -1.90
CA GLU A 292 5.27 8.06 -0.83
C GLU A 292 6.06 7.50 0.36
N PHE A 293 6.93 8.32 0.93
CA PHE A 293 7.73 8.03 2.11
C PHE A 293 7.31 9.01 3.20
N ASP A 294 6.79 8.48 4.30
CA ASP A 294 6.24 9.25 5.41
C ASP A 294 7.21 9.34 6.58
N PHE A 295 7.22 10.50 7.21
CA PHE A 295 8.06 10.85 8.34
C PHE A 295 7.22 11.30 9.54
N ASP A 296 7.74 11.03 10.74
CA ASP A 296 7.13 11.42 12.01
C ASP A 296 7.09 12.94 12.26
N GLU A 297 7.95 13.70 11.57
CA GLU A 297 7.99 15.15 11.63
C GLU A 297 8.28 15.81 10.26
N PRO A 298 7.99 17.12 10.09
CA PRO A 298 8.28 17.82 8.85
C PRO A 298 9.77 17.84 8.49
N VAL A 299 10.07 17.53 7.22
CA VAL A 299 11.43 17.34 6.72
C VAL A 299 11.89 18.38 5.70
N ASN A 300 13.21 18.57 5.64
CA ASN A 300 13.91 19.24 4.55
C ASN A 300 14.87 18.26 3.86
N VAL A 301 14.65 17.99 2.59
CA VAL A 301 15.48 17.08 1.79
C VAL A 301 16.86 17.69 1.54
N GLN A 302 17.91 16.89 1.77
CA GLN A 302 19.31 17.23 1.50
C GLN A 302 19.89 16.43 0.32
N GLY A 303 19.30 15.27 0.01
CA GLY A 303 19.70 14.35 -1.04
C GLY A 303 18.84 14.44 -2.30
N GLY A 304 18.98 13.44 -3.17
CA GLY A 304 18.08 13.22 -4.31
C GLY A 304 17.29 11.92 -4.14
N ALA A 305 16.42 11.62 -5.09
CA ALA A 305 15.58 10.42 -5.07
C ALA A 305 16.39 9.11 -4.95
N GLY A 306 17.63 9.06 -5.46
CA GLY A 306 18.51 7.88 -5.34
C GLY A 306 18.94 7.48 -3.92
N ASN A 307 18.62 8.30 -2.92
CA ASN A 307 18.82 7.95 -1.51
C ASN A 307 17.61 7.22 -0.89
N PHE A 308 16.54 7.03 -1.65
CA PHE A 308 15.34 6.31 -1.26
C PHE A 308 15.33 4.99 -2.03
N GLN A 309 15.12 3.88 -1.33
CA GLN A 309 15.30 2.54 -1.87
C GLN A 309 14.16 1.64 -1.41
N MET A 310 13.86 0.58 -2.17
CA MET A 310 12.93 -0.47 -1.76
C MET A 310 13.54 -1.85 -1.96
N VAL A 311 13.28 -2.76 -1.02
CA VAL A 311 13.76 -4.15 -1.06
C VAL A 311 12.67 -5.05 -1.62
N PRO A 312 12.98 -5.87 -2.65
CA PRO A 312 12.04 -6.85 -3.18
C PRO A 312 11.87 -8.05 -2.23
N ASN A 313 10.70 -8.69 -2.28
CA ASN A 313 10.37 -9.89 -1.51
C ASN A 313 11.26 -11.10 -1.87
N ASP A 314 11.75 -11.15 -3.10
CA ASP A 314 12.56 -12.25 -3.62
C ASP A 314 13.74 -11.71 -4.43
N SER A 315 14.86 -11.50 -3.74
CA SER A 315 16.16 -11.09 -4.27
C SER A 315 16.65 -11.95 -5.44
N ARG A 316 16.21 -13.20 -5.59
CA ARG A 316 16.61 -14.09 -6.70
C ARG A 316 16.17 -13.55 -8.04
N ASN A 317 14.96 -12.99 -8.09
CA ASN A 317 14.39 -12.45 -9.33
C ASN A 317 15.05 -11.12 -9.75
N PHE A 318 15.75 -10.48 -8.80
CA PHE A 318 16.37 -9.15 -8.98
C PHE A 318 17.89 -9.17 -8.84
N GLN A 319 18.54 -10.34 -8.85
CA GLN A 319 20.00 -10.48 -8.74
C GLN A 319 20.58 -9.71 -7.54
N ASN A 320 19.89 -9.76 -6.40
CA ASN A 320 20.26 -9.05 -5.17
C ASN A 320 20.28 -7.51 -5.29
N GLN A 321 19.62 -6.94 -6.31
CA GLN A 321 19.45 -5.50 -6.49
C GLN A 321 18.21 -5.00 -5.73
N VAL A 322 18.29 -3.77 -5.25
CA VAL A 322 17.16 -3.02 -4.70
C VAL A 322 16.55 -2.14 -5.79
N PHE A 323 15.31 -1.70 -5.60
CA PHE A 323 14.76 -0.62 -6.41
C PHE A 323 15.32 0.71 -5.89
N ASP A 324 16.10 1.40 -6.72
CA ASP A 324 16.64 2.71 -6.39
C ASP A 324 15.69 3.80 -6.89
N GLY A 325 15.42 4.79 -6.04
CA GLY A 325 14.70 5.98 -6.45
C GLY A 325 15.49 6.72 -7.53
N ASN A 326 14.77 7.36 -8.45
CA ASN A 326 15.36 8.05 -9.58
C ASN A 326 14.69 9.40 -9.81
N ASN A 327 15.26 10.18 -10.73
CA ASN A 327 14.76 11.50 -11.10
C ASN A 327 14.69 12.48 -9.90
N GLU A 328 13.83 13.50 -10.00
CA GLU A 328 13.59 14.50 -8.96
C GLU A 328 12.40 14.07 -8.09
N ILE A 329 12.51 14.26 -6.77
CA ILE A 329 11.41 14.08 -5.81
C ILE A 329 10.27 15.01 -6.21
N ILE A 330 9.04 14.49 -6.17
CA ILE A 330 7.86 15.18 -6.67
C ILE A 330 7.16 15.90 -5.53
N GLY A 331 6.76 17.15 -5.79
CA GLY A 331 6.05 17.97 -4.82
C GLY A 331 6.99 18.76 -3.89
N PRO A 332 6.50 19.20 -2.71
CA PRO A 332 7.30 19.91 -1.73
C PRO A 332 8.45 19.05 -1.21
N THR A 333 9.64 19.63 -1.08
CA THR A 333 10.83 18.96 -0.52
C THR A 333 11.32 19.62 0.78
N ASN A 334 10.56 20.59 1.28
CA ASN A 334 10.82 21.31 2.52
C ASN A 334 9.52 21.49 3.28
N ASP A 335 9.59 21.37 4.61
CA ASP A 335 8.45 21.54 5.53
C ASP A 335 7.25 20.65 5.17
N THR A 336 7.55 19.38 4.87
CA THR A 336 6.56 18.33 4.52
C THR A 336 6.81 17.07 5.33
N THR A 337 5.78 16.34 5.70
CA THR A 337 5.90 15.04 6.39
C THR A 337 5.96 13.86 5.44
N SER A 338 5.70 14.09 4.15
CA SER A 338 5.62 13.04 3.14
C SER A 338 6.39 13.46 1.88
N LEU A 339 7.11 12.52 1.28
CA LEU A 339 7.91 12.73 0.07
C LEU A 339 7.53 11.70 -1.00
N THR A 340 7.12 12.18 -2.17
CA THR A 340 6.81 11.31 -3.32
C THR A 340 8.07 11.07 -4.16
N VAL A 341 8.57 9.84 -4.12
CA VAL A 341 9.81 9.42 -4.76
C VAL A 341 9.51 8.61 -6.03
N PRO A 342 10.08 8.97 -7.19
CA PRO A 342 9.96 8.17 -8.41
C PRO A 342 10.94 6.99 -8.43
N PHE A 343 10.54 5.89 -9.07
CA PHE A 343 11.33 4.68 -9.33
C PHE A 343 11.13 4.23 -10.78
N ASP A 344 12.19 3.72 -11.42
CA ASP A 344 12.11 3.25 -12.81
C ASP A 344 11.21 2.02 -12.98
N GLY A 345 10.36 2.05 -14.01
CA GLY A 345 9.48 0.95 -14.36
C GLY A 345 8.21 0.88 -13.52
N ARG A 346 7.38 -0.12 -13.83
CA ARG A 346 6.22 -0.50 -13.02
C ARG A 346 6.68 -1.51 -11.97
N ILE A 347 6.58 -1.13 -10.70
CA ILE A 347 6.90 -1.99 -9.56
C ILE A 347 5.58 -2.45 -8.97
N ASP A 348 5.34 -3.76 -8.95
CA ASP A 348 4.19 -4.34 -8.28
C ASP A 348 4.41 -4.24 -6.75
N PRO A 349 3.53 -3.56 -5.99
CA PRO A 349 3.70 -3.39 -4.55
C PRO A 349 3.78 -4.72 -3.80
N ALA A 350 3.12 -5.78 -4.30
CA ALA A 350 3.19 -7.11 -3.71
C ALA A 350 4.60 -7.73 -3.78
N THR A 351 5.48 -7.17 -4.61
CA THR A 351 6.88 -7.57 -4.74
C THR A 351 7.81 -6.79 -3.83
N VAL A 352 7.34 -5.77 -3.10
CA VAL A 352 8.15 -4.95 -2.18
C VAL A 352 7.85 -5.35 -0.73
N VAL A 353 8.90 -5.50 0.08
CA VAL A 353 8.76 -5.84 1.52
C VAL A 353 9.13 -4.69 2.44
N ARG A 354 10.07 -3.83 2.03
CA ARG A 354 10.56 -2.71 2.85
C ARG A 354 10.96 -1.50 2.03
N GLY A 355 10.81 -0.31 2.63
CA GLY A 355 11.38 0.94 2.16
C GLY A 355 12.55 1.40 3.02
N PHE A 356 13.51 2.12 2.43
CA PHE A 356 14.68 2.64 3.13
C PHE A 356 15.02 4.06 2.71
N VAL A 357 15.57 4.81 3.65
CA VAL A 357 16.18 6.11 3.40
C VAL A 357 17.64 6.08 3.86
N ASP A 358 18.55 6.45 2.96
CA ASP A 358 19.98 6.53 3.28
C ASP A 358 20.28 7.65 4.29
N PRO A 359 21.39 7.54 5.06
CA PRO A 359 21.75 8.55 6.04
C PRO A 359 21.97 9.94 5.44
N ASN A 360 21.59 10.98 6.17
CA ASN A 360 21.73 12.38 5.78
C ASN A 360 20.91 12.80 4.56
N THR A 361 19.79 12.13 4.32
CA THR A 361 18.88 12.41 3.20
C THR A 361 17.82 13.43 3.58
N VAL A 362 17.30 13.35 4.81
CA VAL A 362 16.31 14.27 5.37
C VAL A 362 16.80 14.86 6.69
N ARG A 363 16.27 16.05 7.04
CA ARG A 363 16.57 16.79 8.27
C ARG A 363 15.32 17.46 8.81
N VAL A 364 15.30 17.74 10.10
CA VAL A 364 14.23 18.52 10.76
C VAL A 364 14.01 19.85 10.05
N ALA A 365 12.74 20.23 9.81
CA ALA A 365 12.39 21.55 9.31
C ALA A 365 12.40 22.64 10.41
N GLY A 366 13.16 23.74 10.24
CA GLY A 366 13.15 24.89 11.17
C GLY A 366 14.48 25.64 11.31
N GLU A 367 14.54 26.66 12.18
CA GLU A 367 15.80 27.35 12.57
C GLU A 367 16.48 26.62 13.75
N GLY A 368 17.58 25.90 13.53
CA GLY A 368 18.26 25.15 14.60
C GLY A 368 19.39 24.22 14.15
N ASP A 369 19.89 23.40 15.08
CA ASP A 369 20.86 22.33 14.81
C ASP A 369 20.17 21.27 13.94
N GLU A 370 20.51 21.22 12.65
CA GLU A 370 19.84 20.38 11.67
C GLU A 370 20.33 18.92 11.81
N THR A 371 19.70 18.16 12.71
CA THR A 371 19.89 16.71 12.84
C THR A 371 19.40 16.03 11.56
N ALA A 372 20.26 15.17 11.01
CA ALA A 372 19.98 14.45 9.78
C ALA A 372 19.74 12.98 10.09
N ASN A 373 18.83 12.36 9.35
CA ASN A 373 18.40 11.00 9.62
C ASN A 373 19.57 9.98 9.57
N PRO A 374 19.60 8.97 10.45
CA PRO A 374 20.41 7.78 10.24
C PRO A 374 19.87 6.98 9.04
N LYS A 375 20.48 5.82 8.73
CA LYS A 375 19.83 4.88 7.80
C LYS A 375 18.60 4.32 8.52
N GLN A 376 17.45 4.38 7.88
CA GLN A 376 16.16 3.92 8.42
C GLN A 376 15.50 2.96 7.45
N ALA A 377 14.71 2.05 8.00
CA ALA A 377 13.89 1.10 7.27
C ALA A 377 12.46 1.12 7.78
N VAL A 378 11.51 0.76 6.93
CA VAL A 378 10.15 0.48 7.37
C VAL A 378 9.61 -0.73 6.61
N ALA A 379 8.91 -1.60 7.34
CA ALA A 379 8.17 -2.71 6.76
C ALA A 379 6.97 -2.20 5.96
N PHE A 380 6.76 -2.79 4.77
CA PHE A 380 5.59 -2.54 3.94
C PHE A 380 4.73 -3.80 3.82
N ASN A 381 5.34 -4.92 3.42
CA ASN A 381 4.69 -6.22 3.34
C ASN A 381 5.54 -7.30 3.99
N ASN A 382 4.89 -8.43 4.31
CA ASN A 382 5.54 -9.62 4.88
C ASN A 382 6.35 -9.34 6.16
N ASP A 383 5.89 -8.36 6.95
CA ASP A 383 6.58 -7.85 8.14
C ASP A 383 8.04 -7.43 7.84
N GLY A 384 8.30 -6.98 6.62
CA GLY A 384 9.62 -6.58 6.16
C GLY A 384 10.53 -7.71 5.68
N ASN A 385 10.13 -8.98 5.84
CA ASN A 385 10.98 -10.12 5.53
C ASN A 385 11.03 -10.39 4.02
N SER A 386 12.24 -10.59 3.53
CA SER A 386 12.62 -11.00 2.19
C SER A 386 12.87 -12.53 2.12
N ALA A 387 13.56 -12.99 1.07
CA ALA A 387 13.92 -14.39 0.88
C ALA A 387 15.38 -14.70 1.29
N ASN A 388 16.07 -13.73 1.87
CA ASN A 388 17.45 -13.78 2.37
C ASN A 388 17.42 -13.41 3.86
N PRO A 389 18.53 -13.56 4.62
CA PRO A 389 18.48 -13.28 6.06
C PRO A 389 18.09 -11.83 6.36
N ASP A 390 17.09 -11.66 7.21
CA ASP A 390 16.56 -10.36 7.62
C ASP A 390 16.71 -10.16 9.13
N LEU A 391 17.04 -8.93 9.52
CA LEU A 391 17.17 -8.53 10.91
C LEU A 391 15.78 -8.46 11.53
N VAL A 392 15.56 -9.26 12.56
CA VAL A 392 14.28 -9.35 13.27
C VAL A 392 14.30 -8.52 14.56
N SER A 393 15.45 -8.47 15.23
CA SER A 393 15.56 -7.69 16.46
C SER A 393 16.99 -7.32 16.81
N VAL A 394 17.12 -6.21 17.54
CA VAL A 394 18.38 -5.80 18.16
C VAL A 394 18.21 -5.60 19.66
N ALA A 395 19.01 -6.33 20.43
CA ALA A 395 18.96 -6.34 21.89
C ALA A 395 20.31 -5.95 22.52
N ARG A 396 20.25 -5.39 23.73
CA ARG A 396 21.44 -5.09 24.54
C ARG A 396 22.03 -6.39 25.09
N ALA A 397 23.35 -6.56 25.01
CA ALA A 397 24.03 -7.76 25.51
C ALA A 397 25.12 -7.45 26.54
N GLY A 398 25.69 -6.24 26.49
CA GLY A 398 26.66 -5.74 27.45
C GLY A 398 26.90 -4.24 27.26
N GLU A 399 27.76 -3.64 28.09
CA GLU A 399 28.03 -2.18 28.07
C GLU A 399 28.38 -1.64 26.67
N ASN A 400 29.06 -2.45 25.86
CA ASN A 400 29.52 -2.10 24.52
C ASN A 400 29.16 -3.16 23.46
N GLU A 401 28.14 -3.97 23.74
CA GLU A 401 27.79 -5.12 22.92
C GLU A 401 26.28 -5.14 22.65
N LEU A 402 25.91 -5.36 21.39
CA LEU A 402 24.53 -5.57 20.95
C LEU A 402 24.41 -6.95 20.29
N ARG A 403 23.23 -7.56 20.38
CA ARG A 403 22.87 -8.80 19.69
C ARG A 403 21.90 -8.49 18.57
N PHE A 404 22.24 -8.94 17.37
CA PHE A 404 21.43 -8.86 16.17
C PHE A 404 20.86 -10.25 15.91
N THR A 405 19.54 -10.38 15.93
CA THR A 405 18.85 -11.63 15.66
C THR A 405 18.29 -11.60 14.25
N PHE A 406 18.57 -12.64 13.48
CA PHE A 406 18.05 -12.81 12.13
C PHE A 406 16.93 -13.85 12.11
N ASP A 407 16.07 -13.78 11.09
CA ASP A 407 14.94 -14.70 10.87
C ASP A 407 15.39 -16.12 10.48
N GLU A 408 16.63 -16.27 10.02
CA GLU A 408 17.25 -17.55 9.68
C GLU A 408 18.68 -17.72 10.23
N GLU A 409 19.26 -18.91 10.01
CA GLU A 409 20.61 -19.24 10.48
C GLU A 409 21.69 -18.59 9.60
N ILE A 410 22.71 -18.02 10.25
CA ILE A 410 23.85 -17.36 9.60
C ILE A 410 25.02 -18.32 9.47
N SER A 411 25.57 -18.43 8.26
CA SER A 411 26.77 -19.24 7.99
C SER A 411 28.06 -18.44 8.07
N GLU A 412 28.03 -17.17 7.63
CA GLU A 412 29.19 -16.30 7.56
C GLU A 412 28.81 -14.84 7.85
N ILE A 413 29.71 -14.14 8.54
CA ILE A 413 29.66 -12.68 8.67
C ILE A 413 30.49 -12.10 7.54
N GLY A 414 29.92 -11.15 6.79
CA GLY A 414 30.62 -10.44 5.74
C GLY A 414 31.63 -9.44 6.30
N SER A 415 31.36 -8.14 6.15
CA SER A 415 32.24 -7.10 6.71
C SER A 415 31.81 -6.74 8.12
N THR A 416 32.73 -6.82 9.10
CA THR A 416 32.42 -6.46 10.49
C THR A 416 31.86 -5.05 10.60
N GLY A 417 32.38 -4.08 9.85
CA GLY A 417 31.89 -2.69 9.84
C GLY A 417 30.50 -2.46 9.22
N SER A 418 29.81 -3.52 8.78
CA SER A 418 28.45 -3.47 8.25
C SER A 418 27.38 -3.36 9.33
N PHE A 419 27.70 -3.67 10.59
CA PHE A 419 26.81 -3.49 11.73
C PHE A 419 27.00 -2.11 12.35
N LYS A 420 25.91 -1.38 12.51
CA LYS A 420 25.92 -0.02 13.03
C LYS A 420 24.83 0.15 14.08
N PHE A 421 25.08 1.03 15.05
CA PHE A 421 24.02 1.53 15.93
C PHE A 421 23.96 3.05 15.85
N TYR A 422 22.84 3.61 16.28
CA TYR A 422 22.66 5.05 16.39
C TYR A 422 22.06 5.45 17.74
N TYR A 423 22.37 6.68 18.17
CA TYR A 423 21.79 7.29 19.38
C TYR A 423 20.54 8.10 19.01
N SER A 424 19.77 8.53 20.02
CA SER A 424 18.61 9.41 19.81
C SER A 424 18.95 10.74 19.12
N ASN A 425 20.20 11.19 19.14
CA ASN A 425 20.61 12.36 18.36
C ASN A 425 21.05 12.03 16.91
N ALA A 426 20.59 10.89 16.37
CA ALA A 426 20.92 10.36 15.04
C ALA A 426 22.42 10.10 14.76
N THR A 427 23.29 10.16 15.78
CA THR A 427 24.71 9.93 15.57
C THR A 427 24.99 8.43 15.36
N VAL A 428 25.58 8.06 14.22
CA VAL A 428 25.87 6.66 13.88
C VAL A 428 27.26 6.22 14.35
N ARG A 429 27.39 4.95 14.75
CA ARG A 429 28.64 4.28 15.15
C ARG A 429 28.77 2.93 14.47
N ASN A 430 29.97 2.65 13.95
CA ASN A 430 30.30 1.36 13.39
C ASN A 430 30.80 0.42 14.50
N SER A 431 30.52 -0.86 14.33
CA SER A 431 31.09 -1.96 15.10
C SER A 431 32.62 -2.03 14.98
N MET A 432 33.23 -2.72 15.95
CA MET A 432 34.64 -3.12 15.95
C MET A 432 34.81 -4.59 15.59
N ASP A 433 33.94 -5.44 16.11
CA ASP A 433 33.98 -6.88 15.91
C ASP A 433 32.57 -7.46 15.86
N ALA A 434 32.42 -8.63 15.26
CA ALA A 434 31.15 -9.35 15.18
C ALA A 434 31.41 -10.86 15.16
N THR A 435 30.65 -11.62 15.94
CA THR A 435 30.79 -13.08 16.07
C THR A 435 29.42 -13.75 16.12
N ILE A 436 29.24 -14.84 15.35
CA ILE A 436 28.04 -15.68 15.44
C ILE A 436 28.05 -16.41 16.78
N THR A 437 26.95 -16.35 17.52
CA THR A 437 26.85 -16.97 18.84
C THR A 437 26.62 -18.49 18.74
N ASP A 438 26.43 -19.16 19.88
CA ASP A 438 26.01 -20.57 19.90
C ASP A 438 24.61 -20.77 19.27
N ASN A 439 23.78 -19.71 19.21
CA ASN A 439 22.61 -19.66 18.35
C ASN A 439 23.01 -19.08 16.99
N ALA A 440 22.91 -19.89 15.94
CA ALA A 440 23.38 -19.53 14.60
C ALA A 440 22.58 -18.38 13.96
N SER A 441 21.38 -18.06 14.45
CA SER A 441 20.62 -16.89 13.99
C SER A 441 20.98 -15.58 14.72
N VAL A 442 21.89 -15.63 15.71
CA VAL A 442 22.24 -14.48 16.54
C VAL A 442 23.70 -14.10 16.37
N VAL A 443 23.94 -12.85 16.02
CA VAL A 443 25.28 -12.24 15.92
C VAL A 443 25.50 -11.31 17.10
N SER A 444 26.56 -11.58 17.88
CA SER A 444 27.07 -10.68 18.92
C SER A 444 28.02 -9.66 18.26
N VAL A 445 27.76 -8.38 18.46
CA VAL A 445 28.51 -7.27 17.84
C VAL A 445 29.08 -6.37 18.92
N GLU A 446 30.41 -6.22 18.91
CA GLU A 446 31.15 -5.37 19.84
C GLU A 446 31.44 -3.98 19.23
N TYR A 447 31.32 -2.95 20.06
CA TYR A 447 31.60 -1.56 19.71
C TYR A 447 32.71 -0.97 20.57
N ALA A 448 33.26 0.18 20.15
CA ALA A 448 34.30 0.85 20.91
C ALA A 448 33.83 1.19 22.34
N PRO A 449 34.62 0.93 23.39
CA PRO A 449 34.22 1.20 24.78
C PRO A 449 33.79 2.65 25.07
N LYS A 450 34.29 3.60 24.29
CA LYS A 450 33.91 5.02 24.43
C LYS A 450 32.52 5.36 23.86
N PHE A 451 31.87 4.40 23.21
CA PHE A 451 30.57 4.58 22.57
C PHE A 451 29.41 4.16 23.48
N ASN A 452 29.63 3.32 24.50
CA ASN A 452 28.60 2.89 25.44
C ASN A 452 27.33 2.39 24.73
N ALA A 453 27.51 1.47 23.77
CA ALA A 453 26.41 1.00 22.91
C ALA A 453 25.25 0.44 23.73
N GLY A 454 25.55 -0.32 24.80
CA GLY A 454 24.54 -0.94 25.66
C GLY A 454 23.62 0.05 26.38
N SER A 455 24.08 1.27 26.66
CA SER A 455 23.25 2.28 27.36
C SER A 455 22.78 3.43 26.46
N GLY A 456 23.43 3.63 25.31
CA GLY A 456 23.20 4.79 24.46
C GLY A 456 22.46 4.51 23.15
N ALA A 457 22.50 3.28 22.65
CA ALA A 457 21.83 2.93 21.41
C ALA A 457 20.31 3.01 21.57
N VAL A 458 19.64 3.52 20.54
CA VAL A 458 18.18 3.54 20.39
C VAL A 458 17.70 2.76 19.17
N GLY A 459 18.59 2.49 18.23
CA GLY A 459 18.37 1.57 17.11
C GLY A 459 19.67 1.18 16.44
N ALA A 460 19.57 0.25 15.51
CA ALA A 460 20.71 -0.31 14.82
C ALA A 460 20.38 -0.83 13.43
N SER A 461 21.36 -0.78 12.53
CA SER A 461 21.20 -1.18 11.13
C SER A 461 22.31 -2.09 10.67
N VAL A 462 22.00 -2.88 9.65
CA VAL A 462 22.94 -3.71 8.91
C VAL A 462 23.03 -3.25 7.46
N ALA A 463 24.25 -3.25 6.93
CA ALA A 463 24.45 -3.04 5.50
C ALA A 463 24.12 -4.29 4.69
N ASN A 464 23.87 -4.13 3.39
CA ASN A 464 23.85 -5.24 2.45
C ASN A 464 25.17 -6.04 2.56
N GLY A 465 25.05 -7.35 2.72
CA GLY A 465 26.17 -8.27 2.92
C GLY A 465 26.88 -8.16 4.27
N ALA A 466 26.15 -7.76 5.31
CA ALA A 466 26.59 -7.93 6.69
C ALA A 466 26.65 -9.41 7.08
N VAL A 467 25.69 -10.22 6.64
CA VAL A 467 25.59 -11.65 6.92
C VAL A 467 25.20 -12.44 5.68
N ILE A 468 25.53 -13.73 5.71
CA ILE A 468 25.22 -14.71 4.67
C ILE A 468 24.51 -15.88 5.34
N GLY A 469 23.34 -16.26 4.82
CA GLY A 469 22.55 -17.37 5.30
C GLY A 469 23.19 -18.72 4.98
N THR A 470 22.49 -19.81 5.25
CA THR A 470 23.03 -21.17 5.06
C THR A 470 22.89 -21.70 3.63
N ASP A 471 22.01 -21.13 2.81
CA ASP A 471 21.73 -21.57 1.43
C ASP A 471 22.61 -20.87 0.39
N THR A 472 23.93 -20.88 0.62
CA THR A 472 24.94 -20.21 -0.23
C THR A 472 25.03 -20.72 -1.68
N ASP A 473 24.35 -21.81 -2.02
CA ASP A 473 24.30 -22.35 -3.39
C ASP A 473 23.30 -21.57 -4.30
N ARG A 474 22.52 -20.64 -3.72
CA ARG A 474 21.60 -19.76 -4.46
C ARG A 474 22.34 -18.76 -5.36
N GLU A 475 21.66 -18.30 -6.41
CA GLU A 475 22.23 -17.35 -7.39
C GLU A 475 22.54 -15.98 -6.77
N ASP A 476 21.76 -15.56 -5.77
CA ASP A 476 21.97 -14.35 -4.97
C ASP A 476 22.95 -14.54 -3.80
N GLY A 477 23.43 -15.77 -3.58
CA GLY A 477 24.39 -16.11 -2.53
C GLY A 477 23.83 -16.04 -1.11
N ASP A 478 22.51 -15.90 -0.94
CA ASP A 478 21.84 -15.83 0.37
C ASP A 478 22.34 -14.70 1.27
N VAL A 479 22.62 -13.55 0.64
CA VAL A 479 23.24 -12.39 1.29
C VAL A 479 22.15 -11.43 1.77
N ASN A 480 22.20 -11.01 3.03
CA ASN A 480 21.21 -10.07 3.57
C ASN A 480 21.17 -8.75 2.80
N GLN A 481 20.00 -8.12 2.78
CA GLN A 481 19.83 -6.76 2.29
C GLN A 481 20.07 -5.73 3.40
N PHE A 482 19.93 -4.45 3.06
CA PHE A 482 19.87 -3.43 4.09
C PHE A 482 18.72 -3.71 5.04
N ASP A 483 18.96 -3.46 6.32
CA ASP A 483 17.96 -3.62 7.34
C ASP A 483 18.21 -2.68 8.52
N GLU A 484 17.16 -2.39 9.26
CA GLU A 484 17.21 -1.54 10.43
C GLU A 484 16.13 -1.96 11.42
N GLU A 485 16.53 -2.00 12.68
CA GLU A 485 15.62 -2.26 13.78
C GLU A 485 15.87 -1.27 14.89
N THR A 486 14.77 -0.76 15.43
CA THR A 486 14.84 -0.04 16.70
C THR A 486 15.35 -1.00 17.76
N LEU A 487 16.15 -0.49 18.69
CA LEU A 487 16.53 -1.33 19.80
C LEU A 487 15.23 -1.63 20.52
N GLU A 488 14.93 -2.91 20.67
CA GLU A 488 13.91 -3.29 21.62
C GLU A 488 14.32 -2.58 22.91
N ASN A 489 13.44 -1.70 23.39
CA ASN A 489 13.36 -1.43 24.80
C ASN A 489 12.83 -2.72 25.43
N GLY A 490 13.60 -3.81 25.31
CA GLY A 490 13.81 -4.77 26.38
C GLY A 490 14.43 -4.00 27.53
N THR A 491 13.66 -3.07 28.09
CA THR A 491 13.72 -2.73 29.49
C THR A 491 13.25 -4.01 30.15
N GLY A 492 14.12 -5.01 30.25
CA GLY A 492 13.70 -6.33 30.69
C GLY A 492 14.81 -7.36 30.65
N PRO A 493 15.15 -7.99 31.78
CA PRO A 493 15.75 -9.32 31.77
C PRO A 493 14.91 -10.27 30.90
N GLY A 494 15.53 -11.29 30.30
CA GLY A 494 14.77 -12.38 29.67
C GLY A 494 13.98 -13.20 30.71
N PRO A 495 13.22 -14.24 30.31
CA PRO A 495 12.53 -15.10 31.26
C PRO A 495 13.45 -15.67 32.35
N VAL A 496 12.96 -15.68 33.58
CA VAL A 496 13.71 -16.12 34.76
C VAL A 496 13.50 -17.62 34.95
N GLY A 497 14.58 -18.41 35.01
CA GLY A 497 14.47 -19.86 35.23
C GLY A 497 13.68 -20.58 34.13
N ASP A 498 12.60 -21.26 34.51
CA ASP A 498 11.73 -22.05 33.61
C ASP A 498 10.40 -21.31 33.26
N PHE A 499 10.27 -20.02 33.57
CA PHE A 499 9.08 -19.24 33.20
C PHE A 499 9.04 -18.95 31.70
N GLU A 500 7.83 -18.92 31.12
CA GLU A 500 7.64 -18.70 29.68
C GLU A 500 7.75 -17.22 29.29
N ASN A 501 7.30 -16.32 30.17
CA ASN A 501 7.28 -14.88 29.92
C ASN A 501 8.45 -14.17 30.60
N PRO A 502 8.97 -13.08 30.01
CA PRO A 502 9.96 -12.23 30.66
C PRO A 502 9.35 -11.47 31.84
N PRO A 503 10.17 -11.13 32.84
CA PRO A 503 9.72 -10.32 33.95
C PRO A 503 9.40 -8.88 33.52
N THR A 504 8.50 -8.22 34.26
CA THR A 504 8.08 -6.84 33.97
C THR A 504 8.30 -5.90 35.15
N ASP A 505 8.65 -4.65 34.84
CA ASP A 505 8.70 -3.51 35.78
C ASP A 505 7.27 -2.96 35.95
N THR A 506 6.70 -3.14 37.13
CA THR A 506 5.28 -2.86 37.38
C THR A 506 5.01 -1.42 37.81
N ASP A 507 6.04 -0.71 38.29
CA ASP A 507 5.90 0.65 38.82
C ASP A 507 6.78 1.71 38.13
N GLY A 508 7.63 1.27 37.19
CA GLY A 508 8.44 2.09 36.31
C GLY A 508 9.72 2.62 36.95
N ASP A 509 10.20 2.01 38.04
CA ASP A 509 11.40 2.45 38.76
C ASP A 509 12.72 1.87 38.21
N GLY A 510 12.63 0.94 37.26
CA GLY A 510 13.74 0.25 36.62
C GLY A 510 14.06 -1.14 37.21
N GLN A 511 13.35 -1.57 38.24
CA GLN A 511 13.40 -2.93 38.80
C GLN A 511 12.23 -3.77 38.28
N TYR A 512 12.35 -5.11 38.36
CA TYR A 512 11.41 -6.02 37.70
C TYR A 512 10.67 -6.89 38.71
N GLU A 513 9.61 -6.34 39.31
CA GLU A 513 8.89 -6.95 40.43
C GLU A 513 8.08 -8.19 40.01
N ASP A 514 7.57 -8.23 38.77
CA ASP A 514 6.86 -9.38 38.20
C ASP A 514 7.86 -10.41 37.67
N VAL A 515 8.56 -11.08 38.58
CA VAL A 515 9.67 -11.99 38.25
C VAL A 515 9.19 -13.21 37.44
N ASN A 516 7.94 -13.63 37.60
CA ASN A 516 7.39 -14.79 36.92
C ASN A 516 6.72 -14.47 35.56
N GLY A 517 6.51 -13.19 35.24
CA GLY A 517 5.97 -12.71 33.97
C GLY A 517 4.47 -12.96 33.80
N ASP A 518 3.69 -12.97 34.89
CA ASP A 518 2.22 -13.11 34.85
C ASP A 518 1.48 -11.76 34.82
N GLY A 519 2.22 -10.66 34.84
CA GLY A 519 1.75 -9.28 34.76
C GLY A 519 1.35 -8.70 36.11
N GLN A 520 1.66 -9.34 37.24
CA GLN A 520 1.33 -8.85 38.58
C GLN A 520 2.46 -9.04 39.59
N LEU A 521 2.75 -8.01 40.40
CA LEU A 521 3.55 -8.20 41.62
C LEU A 521 2.76 -8.98 42.68
N THR A 522 3.20 -10.19 42.99
CA THR A 522 2.62 -11.07 44.01
C THR A 522 3.67 -11.67 44.96
N GLN A 523 3.21 -12.42 45.97
CA GLN A 523 4.11 -13.24 46.79
C GLN A 523 4.87 -14.30 45.97
N ALA A 524 4.33 -14.75 44.82
CA ALA A 524 4.95 -15.77 43.99
C ALA A 524 6.27 -15.27 43.37
N ASP A 525 6.40 -13.96 43.12
CA ASP A 525 7.55 -13.35 42.46
C ASP A 525 8.79 -13.33 43.37
N ALA A 526 8.59 -13.05 44.66
CA ALA A 526 9.66 -13.19 45.66
C ALA A 526 10.16 -14.64 45.77
N GLN A 527 9.27 -15.62 45.61
CA GLN A 527 9.65 -17.03 45.61
C GLN A 527 10.36 -17.41 44.28
N ALA A 528 9.87 -16.92 43.15
CA ALA A 528 10.46 -17.09 41.83
C ALA A 528 11.90 -16.55 41.78
N LEU A 529 12.13 -15.37 42.34
CA LEU A 529 13.47 -14.78 42.48
C LEU A 529 14.37 -15.63 43.38
N TYR A 530 13.86 -16.07 44.54
CA TYR A 530 14.62 -16.91 45.47
C TYR A 530 15.10 -18.22 44.83
N ASP A 531 14.22 -18.88 44.07
CA ASP A 531 14.53 -20.14 43.41
C ASP A 531 15.51 -19.95 42.22
N SER A 532 15.57 -18.73 41.67
CA SER A 532 16.34 -18.39 40.48
C SER A 532 17.56 -17.50 40.74
N LEU A 533 17.96 -17.29 42.00
CA LEU A 533 19.10 -16.43 42.38
C LEU A 533 20.39 -16.80 41.65
N GLY A 534 20.61 -18.09 41.35
CA GLY A 534 21.79 -18.57 40.65
C GLY A 534 21.68 -18.58 39.12
N SER A 535 20.56 -18.15 38.55
CA SER A 535 20.33 -18.15 37.10
C SER A 535 21.17 -17.07 36.41
N SER A 536 21.56 -17.33 35.16
CA SER A 536 22.26 -16.34 34.33
C SER A 536 21.41 -15.11 34.08
N THR A 537 20.09 -15.26 33.93
CA THR A 537 19.16 -14.15 33.77
C THR A 537 19.24 -13.19 34.96
N VAL A 538 19.21 -13.69 36.18
CA VAL A 538 19.28 -12.85 37.39
C VAL A 538 20.68 -12.27 37.59
N GLN A 539 21.72 -13.09 37.44
CA GLN A 539 23.10 -12.66 37.72
C GLN A 539 23.67 -11.69 36.67
N ASN A 540 23.16 -11.71 35.44
CA ASN A 540 23.58 -10.78 34.39
C ASN A 540 22.79 -9.46 34.39
N ASN A 541 21.71 -9.37 35.18
CA ASN A 541 20.85 -8.18 35.26
C ASN A 541 20.72 -7.73 36.72
N VAL A 542 21.86 -7.47 37.38
CA VAL A 542 21.87 -7.11 38.81
C VAL A 542 21.03 -5.88 39.10
N ASP A 543 21.13 -4.85 38.27
CA ASP A 543 20.38 -3.60 38.44
C ASP A 543 18.85 -3.79 38.37
N ALA A 544 18.38 -4.85 37.70
CA ALA A 544 16.97 -5.19 37.55
C ALA A 544 16.38 -5.96 38.75
N PHE A 545 17.23 -6.59 39.57
CA PHE A 545 16.80 -7.48 40.66
C PHE A 545 17.44 -7.16 42.03
N ASP A 546 18.21 -6.07 42.15
CA ASP A 546 18.82 -5.60 43.40
C ASP A 546 17.85 -4.71 44.19
N PHE A 547 16.75 -5.31 44.65
CA PHE A 547 15.70 -4.66 45.44
C PHE A 547 16.16 -4.02 46.75
N ASN A 548 17.34 -4.40 47.23
CA ASN A 548 17.91 -3.84 48.45
C ASN A 548 18.98 -2.75 48.19
N GLY A 549 19.48 -2.64 46.96
CA GLY A 549 20.43 -1.62 46.50
C GLY A 549 21.86 -1.80 47.04
N ASP A 550 22.28 -3.03 47.36
CA ASP A 550 23.64 -3.31 47.86
C ASP A 550 24.66 -3.65 46.76
N GLY A 551 24.24 -3.64 45.51
CA GLY A 551 25.03 -3.93 44.32
C GLY A 551 25.16 -5.43 44.03
N SER A 552 24.31 -6.27 44.61
CA SER A 552 24.32 -7.72 44.38
C SER A 552 22.96 -8.38 44.59
N VAL A 553 22.61 -9.36 43.75
CA VAL A 553 21.34 -10.09 43.90
C VAL A 553 21.53 -11.33 44.79
N THR A 554 20.89 -11.34 45.95
CA THR A 554 20.99 -12.38 46.98
C THR A 554 19.62 -12.71 47.58
N GLN A 555 19.59 -13.57 48.61
CA GLN A 555 18.37 -13.82 49.38
C GLN A 555 17.80 -12.55 50.04
N ALA A 556 18.62 -11.51 50.26
CA ALA A 556 18.14 -10.24 50.80
C ALA A 556 17.19 -9.52 49.84
N ASP A 557 17.41 -9.64 48.53
CA ASP A 557 16.59 -9.02 47.49
C ASP A 557 15.22 -9.68 47.36
N ALA A 558 15.17 -11.02 47.39
CA ALA A 558 13.89 -11.74 47.49
C ALA A 558 13.09 -11.33 48.74
N GLN A 559 13.76 -11.03 49.85
CA GLN A 559 13.10 -10.53 51.05
C GLN A 559 12.66 -9.06 50.91
N ALA A 560 13.40 -8.23 50.19
CA ALA A 560 13.05 -6.84 49.90
C ALA A 560 11.82 -6.77 48.98
N LEU A 561 11.80 -7.54 47.89
CA LEU A 561 10.66 -7.69 46.98
C LEU A 561 9.39 -8.16 47.72
N TYR A 562 9.52 -9.14 48.63
CA TYR A 562 8.40 -9.56 49.47
C TYR A 562 7.86 -8.43 50.37
N ASN A 563 8.74 -7.61 50.92
CA ASN A 563 8.32 -6.50 51.78
C ASN A 563 7.58 -5.43 50.98
N GLU A 564 8.05 -5.15 49.77
CA GLU A 564 7.45 -4.20 48.85
C GLU A 564 6.02 -4.60 48.48
N TRP A 565 5.84 -5.85 48.04
CA TRP A 565 4.52 -6.45 47.80
C TRP A 565 3.60 -6.32 49.02
N SER A 566 4.12 -6.57 50.23
CA SER A 566 3.35 -6.48 51.47
C SER A 566 3.00 -5.05 51.86
N THR A 567 3.72 -4.04 51.37
CA THR A 567 3.39 -2.62 51.59
C THR A 567 2.46 -2.05 50.54
N ALA A 568 2.45 -2.62 49.34
CA ALA A 568 1.57 -2.25 48.25
C ALA A 568 0.13 -2.79 48.41
N ASN A 569 -0.09 -3.81 49.25
CA ASN A 569 -1.38 -4.52 49.43
C ASN A 569 -2.04 -4.37 50.82
#